data_AF-A0A1G2D7C9-F1
#
_entry.id   AF-A0A1G2D7C9-F1
#
_cell.length_a   1.000
_cell.length_b   1.000
_cell.length_c   1.000
_cell.angle_alpha   90.00
_cell.angle_beta   90.00
_cell.angle_gamma   90.00
#
_symmetry.space_group_name_H-M   'P 1'
#
loop_
_entity.id
_entity.type
_entity.pdbx_description
1 polymer ?
#
loop_
_entity_poly.entity_id
_entity_poly.type
_entity_poly.pdbx_seq_one_letter_code
_entity_poly.pdbx_strand_id
1 'polypeptide(L)'
;MMSSFLICPVRNATPEQLAVIENHNKLLNIAGEEVYWPHEHTKQDGDPIGIRICRDNREAMFTRERVRVRYDPTSRGSCFDIGMASIFELAHPGCVHIANPEEFLASPSSPQLSLLVSLLERSDDQRLQLEMAQRCWEDYPVDELLEHTTLVCRTHTLHSPTENTGALCVYGQIFAQMRSTPLQIKLGFTVEQTPNKSFNNVLLWLAEYTKYGPRTV
;
A
#
# COMPACT_ATOMS: atom_id res chain seq x y z
N MET A 1 -15.69 2.50 19.81
CA MET A 1 -14.53 3.34 19.49
C MET A 1 -14.11 2.89 18.11
N MET A 2 -14.03 3.79 17.12
CA MET A 2 -13.64 3.37 15.77
C MET A 2 -12.15 3.04 15.75
N SER A 3 -11.71 2.15 14.87
CA SER A 3 -10.28 1.82 14.74
C SER A 3 -9.80 1.91 13.30
N SER A 4 -8.62 2.49 13.10
CA SER A 4 -8.03 2.66 11.77
C SER A 4 -6.58 2.21 11.69
N PHE A 5 -6.17 1.81 10.50
CA PHE A 5 -4.76 1.65 10.13
C PHE A 5 -4.31 2.87 9.33
N LEU A 6 -3.23 3.52 9.74
CA LEU A 6 -2.67 4.66 9.02
C LEU A 6 -1.58 4.22 8.04
N ILE A 7 -1.81 4.48 6.75
CA ILE A 7 -0.78 4.49 5.71
C ILE A 7 -0.16 5.88 5.67
N CYS A 8 1.14 5.97 5.93
CA CYS A 8 1.91 7.21 5.87
C CYS A 8 3.41 6.91 5.68
N PRO A 9 4.23 7.93 5.35
CA PRO A 9 5.68 7.81 5.46
C PRO A 9 6.11 7.34 6.85
N VAL A 10 7.09 6.45 6.91
CA VAL A 10 7.69 5.97 8.18
C VAL A 10 9.21 6.07 8.10
N ARG A 11 9.80 5.36 7.13
CA ARG A 11 11.25 5.46 6.87
C ARG A 11 11.53 6.74 6.10
N ASN A 12 12.57 7.46 6.53
CA ASN A 12 12.99 8.75 5.96
C ASN A 12 11.94 9.88 6.09
N ALA A 13 10.90 9.69 6.91
CA ALA A 13 9.97 10.76 7.23
C ALA A 13 10.71 11.88 7.98
N THR A 14 10.49 13.14 7.60
CA THR A 14 11.11 14.26 8.30
C THR A 14 10.47 14.46 9.68
N PRO A 15 11.17 15.10 10.65
CA PRO A 15 10.57 15.45 11.93
C PRO A 15 9.26 16.25 11.80
N GLU A 16 9.18 17.14 10.81
CA GLU A 16 7.98 17.92 10.52
C GLU A 16 6.84 17.02 10.03
N GLN A 17 7.11 16.09 9.11
CA GLN A 17 6.11 15.12 8.66
C GLN A 17 5.57 14.28 9.82
N LEU A 18 6.46 13.79 10.68
CA LEU A 18 6.09 13.02 11.87
C LEU A 18 5.24 13.85 12.85
N ALA A 19 5.60 15.12 13.08
CA ALA A 19 4.85 16.01 13.96
C ALA A 19 3.43 16.28 13.44
N VAL A 20 3.26 16.48 12.13
CA VAL A 20 1.93 16.65 11.51
C VAL A 20 1.10 15.36 11.66
N ILE A 21 1.70 14.20 11.41
CA ILE A 21 1.03 12.89 11.58
C ILE A 21 0.62 12.68 13.04
N GLU A 22 1.52 12.93 13.98
CA GLU A 22 1.27 12.78 15.41
C GLU A 22 0.13 13.69 15.87
N ASN A 23 0.13 14.95 15.45
CA ASN A 23 -0.95 15.89 15.78
C ASN A 23 -2.29 15.44 15.20
N HIS A 24 -2.30 14.96 13.95
CA HIS A 24 -3.50 14.41 13.33
C HIS A 24 -4.04 13.19 14.10
N ASN A 25 -3.16 12.26 14.48
CA ASN A 25 -3.53 11.08 15.25
C ASN A 25 -4.07 11.44 16.65
N LYS A 26 -3.50 12.47 17.31
CA LYS A 26 -4.02 13.00 18.58
C LYS A 26 -5.45 13.53 18.43
N LEU A 27 -5.72 14.29 17.37
CA LEU A 27 -7.07 14.81 17.09
C LEU A 27 -8.07 13.68 16.83
N LEU A 28 -7.69 12.64 16.08
CA LEU A 28 -8.53 11.46 15.87
C LEU A 28 -8.81 10.70 17.16
N ASN A 29 -7.79 10.53 18.01
CA ASN A 29 -7.96 9.87 19.31
C ASN A 29 -8.92 10.66 20.23
N ILE A 30 -8.80 11.99 20.27
CA ILE A 30 -9.75 12.86 20.99
C ILE A 30 -11.17 12.70 20.44
N ALA A 31 -11.32 12.50 19.13
CA ALA A 31 -12.60 12.22 18.48
C ALA A 31 -13.11 10.77 18.67
N GLY A 32 -12.41 9.93 19.43
CA GLY A 32 -12.81 8.56 19.73
C GLY A 32 -12.44 7.54 18.64
N GLU A 33 -11.41 7.82 17.86
CA GLU A 33 -10.83 6.90 16.88
C GLU A 33 -9.40 6.46 17.29
N GLU A 34 -9.20 5.17 17.47
CA GLU A 34 -7.89 4.57 17.71
C GLU A 34 -7.13 4.39 16.38
N VAL A 35 -5.93 4.97 16.28
CA VAL A 35 -5.12 4.92 15.06
C VAL A 35 -3.90 4.02 15.25
N TYR A 36 -3.85 2.92 14.50
CA TYR A 36 -2.63 2.13 14.36
C TYR A 36 -1.67 2.85 13.42
N TRP A 37 -0.65 3.50 13.99
CA TRP A 37 0.42 4.16 13.27
C TRP A 37 1.68 3.28 13.21
N PRO A 38 2.10 2.78 12.02
CA PRO A 38 3.23 1.82 11.92
C PRO A 38 4.58 2.33 12.43
N HIS A 39 4.78 3.65 12.53
CA HIS A 39 6.00 4.22 13.12
C HIS A 39 6.13 3.87 14.61
N GLU A 40 5.02 3.90 15.35
CA GLU A 40 4.99 3.58 16.78
C GLU A 40 4.70 2.11 17.04
N HIS A 41 3.80 1.52 16.26
CA HIS A 41 3.20 0.22 16.60
C HIS A 41 3.84 -0.97 15.89
N THR A 42 4.45 -0.76 14.72
CA THR A 42 5.14 -1.84 14.00
C THR A 42 6.61 -1.83 14.38
N LYS A 43 7.12 -2.94 14.94
CA LYS A 43 8.55 -3.08 15.23
C LYS A 43 9.36 -2.93 13.94
N GLN A 44 10.08 -1.82 13.79
CA GLN A 44 10.82 -1.53 12.56
C GLN A 44 12.15 -2.29 12.45
N ASP A 45 12.73 -2.74 13.57
CA ASP A 45 14.04 -3.37 13.60
C ASP A 45 14.01 -4.90 13.57
N GLY A 46 15.17 -5.52 13.31
CA GLY A 46 15.32 -6.98 13.34
C GLY A 46 14.59 -7.72 12.20
N ASP A 47 14.35 -7.03 11.08
CA ASP A 47 13.82 -7.63 9.85
C ASP A 47 14.67 -7.17 8.66
N PRO A 48 15.79 -7.87 8.35
CA PRO A 48 16.72 -7.48 7.29
C PRO A 48 16.14 -7.67 5.87
N ILE A 49 15.02 -8.38 5.73
CA ILE A 49 14.33 -8.58 4.46
C ILE A 49 13.24 -7.51 4.30
N GLY A 50 12.44 -7.29 5.34
CA GLY A 50 11.24 -6.44 5.32
C GLY A 50 9.94 -7.25 5.27
N ILE A 51 10.03 -8.58 5.16
CA ILE A 51 8.87 -9.47 5.01
C ILE A 51 8.00 -9.50 6.27
N ARG A 52 8.61 -9.52 7.47
CA ARG A 52 7.86 -9.51 8.74
C ARG A 52 7.10 -8.20 8.85
N ILE A 53 7.74 -7.07 8.57
CA ILE A 53 7.11 -5.75 8.63
C ILE A 53 5.91 -5.67 7.67
N CYS A 54 6.04 -6.19 6.45
CA CYS A 54 4.92 -6.22 5.51
C CYS A 54 3.75 -7.07 6.04
N ARG A 55 4.04 -8.24 6.65
CA ARG A 55 3.02 -9.10 7.26
C ARG A 55 2.35 -8.45 8.46
N ASP A 56 3.14 -7.87 9.38
CA ASP A 56 2.64 -7.19 10.57
C ASP A 56 1.72 -6.02 10.18
N ASN A 57 2.13 -5.18 9.21
CA ASN A 57 1.32 -4.11 8.68
C ASN A 57 0.03 -4.63 8.03
N ARG A 58 0.11 -5.69 7.21
CA ARG A 58 -1.08 -6.28 6.58
C ARG A 58 -2.06 -6.80 7.62
N GLU A 59 -1.61 -7.56 8.62
CA GLU A 59 -2.52 -8.07 9.65
C GLU A 59 -3.10 -6.94 10.51
N ALA A 60 -2.28 -5.94 10.84
CA ALA A 60 -2.77 -4.74 11.53
C ALA A 60 -3.77 -3.94 10.69
N MET A 61 -3.64 -3.92 9.36
CA MET A 61 -4.58 -3.27 8.45
C MET A 61 -5.91 -4.03 8.37
N PHE A 62 -5.85 -5.35 8.17
CA PHE A 62 -7.02 -6.20 7.94
C PHE A 62 -7.84 -6.53 9.19
N THR A 63 -7.37 -6.10 10.37
CA THR A 63 -8.09 -6.24 11.64
C THR A 63 -8.80 -4.95 12.09
N ARG A 64 -8.70 -3.87 11.29
CA ARG A 64 -9.28 -2.56 11.60
C ARG A 64 -10.56 -2.32 10.82
N GLU A 65 -11.36 -1.38 11.30
CA GLU A 65 -12.62 -1.01 10.67
C GLU A 65 -12.41 -0.15 9.41
N ARG A 66 -11.29 0.59 9.34
CA ARG A 66 -10.94 1.44 8.20
C ARG A 66 -9.45 1.56 7.99
N VAL A 67 -9.09 2.02 6.80
CA VAL A 67 -7.73 2.43 6.45
C VAL A 67 -7.75 3.93 6.18
N ARG A 68 -6.81 4.65 6.79
CA ARG A 68 -6.55 6.06 6.49
C ARG A 68 -5.28 6.18 5.69
N VAL A 69 -5.34 6.89 4.57
CA VAL A 69 -4.19 7.17 3.72
C VAL A 69 -3.80 8.63 3.88
N ARG A 70 -2.70 8.89 4.58
CA ARG A 70 -2.02 10.18 4.47
C ARG A 70 -1.09 10.10 3.27
N TYR A 71 -1.57 10.63 2.15
CA TYR A 71 -0.90 10.56 0.87
C TYR A 71 0.40 11.36 0.88
N ASP A 72 1.48 10.71 0.46
CA ASP A 72 2.77 11.34 0.17
C ASP A 72 3.33 10.67 -1.10
N PRO A 73 3.47 11.40 -2.22
CA PRO A 73 3.93 10.83 -3.49
C PRO A 73 5.35 10.26 -3.41
N THR A 74 6.15 10.69 -2.43
CA THR A 74 7.55 10.27 -2.26
C THR A 74 7.69 8.99 -1.43
N SER A 75 6.62 8.56 -0.75
CA SER A 75 6.66 7.40 0.14
C SER A 75 6.47 6.09 -0.61
N ARG A 76 7.59 5.45 -0.93
CA ARG A 76 7.61 4.11 -1.55
C ARG A 76 6.94 3.03 -0.69
N GLY A 77 7.08 3.14 0.63
CA GLY A 77 6.38 2.24 1.57
C GLY A 77 4.87 2.38 1.42
N SER A 78 4.39 3.62 1.33
CA SER A 78 2.97 3.90 1.13
C SER A 78 2.46 3.34 -0.21
N CYS A 79 3.25 3.31 -1.29
CA CYS A 79 2.83 2.69 -2.54
C CYS A 79 2.41 1.22 -2.33
N PHE A 80 3.27 0.45 -1.67
CA PHE A 80 3.01 -0.95 -1.38
C PHE A 80 1.81 -1.12 -0.44
N ASP A 81 1.71 -0.30 0.60
CA ASP A 81 0.60 -0.35 1.55
C ASP A 81 -0.74 0.08 0.89
N ILE A 82 -0.75 1.05 -0.03
CA ILE A 82 -1.93 1.43 -0.84
C ILE A 82 -2.36 0.25 -1.71
N GLY A 83 -1.39 -0.48 -2.27
CA GLY A 83 -1.64 -1.77 -2.92
C GLY A 83 -2.41 -2.74 -2.01
N MET A 84 -1.92 -2.96 -0.79
CA MET A 84 -2.61 -3.82 0.18
C MET A 84 -4.01 -3.28 0.55
N ALA A 85 -4.14 -1.96 0.72
CA ALA A 85 -5.40 -1.30 1.05
C ALA A 85 -6.45 -1.49 -0.05
N SER A 86 -6.05 -1.61 -1.31
CA SER A 86 -7.01 -1.90 -2.38
C SER A 86 -7.66 -3.28 -2.24
N ILE A 87 -6.92 -4.29 -1.75
CA ILE A 87 -7.50 -5.60 -1.45
C ILE A 87 -8.36 -5.54 -0.19
N PHE A 88 -7.98 -4.73 0.80
CA PHE A 88 -8.82 -4.46 1.97
C PHE A 88 -10.17 -3.85 1.56
N GLU A 89 -10.17 -2.85 0.68
CA GLU A 89 -11.36 -2.15 0.17
C GLU A 89 -12.31 -3.07 -0.60
N LEU A 90 -11.78 -4.06 -1.34
CA LEU A 90 -12.62 -5.07 -1.99
C LEU A 90 -13.41 -5.91 -0.98
N ALA A 91 -12.87 -6.13 0.21
CA ALA A 91 -13.55 -6.83 1.31
C ALA A 91 -14.39 -5.88 2.20
N HIS A 92 -14.05 -4.59 2.23
CA HIS A 92 -14.68 -3.56 3.07
C HIS A 92 -14.92 -2.29 2.23
N PRO A 93 -15.92 -2.28 1.33
CA PRO A 93 -16.20 -1.11 0.49
C PRO A 93 -16.53 0.14 1.32
N GLY A 94 -15.96 1.28 0.93
CA GLY A 94 -16.11 2.58 1.57
C GLY A 94 -15.24 2.79 2.81
N CYS A 95 -14.29 1.89 3.09
CA CYS A 95 -13.50 1.90 4.32
C CYS A 95 -12.07 2.41 4.14
N VAL A 96 -11.64 2.80 2.93
CA VAL A 96 -10.37 3.52 2.69
C VAL A 96 -10.61 5.03 2.56
N HIS A 97 -10.08 5.83 3.48
CA HIS A 97 -10.28 7.29 3.56
C HIS A 97 -8.97 8.06 3.40
N ILE A 98 -9.01 9.19 2.69
CA ILE A 98 -7.84 10.09 2.58
C ILE A 98 -7.77 11.02 3.80
N ALA A 99 -6.62 11.05 4.47
CA ALA A 99 -6.40 11.82 5.69
C ALA A 99 -5.92 13.27 5.44
N ASN A 100 -5.39 13.55 4.25
CA ASN A 100 -4.89 14.87 3.83
C ASN A 100 -5.43 15.23 2.42
N PRO A 101 -6.75 15.44 2.28
CA PRO A 101 -7.40 15.61 0.98
C PRO A 101 -6.84 16.79 0.18
N GLU A 102 -6.48 17.90 0.82
CA GLU A 102 -5.92 19.07 0.13
C GLU A 102 -4.55 18.79 -0.50
N GLU A 103 -3.62 18.22 0.26
CA GLU A 103 -2.29 17.83 -0.23
C GLU A 103 -2.39 16.78 -1.35
N PHE A 104 -3.30 15.83 -1.18
CA PHE A 104 -3.62 14.80 -2.17
C PHE A 104 -4.16 15.40 -3.49
N LEU A 105 -5.11 16.34 -3.40
CA LEU A 105 -5.67 17.06 -4.56
C LEU A 105 -4.67 18.04 -5.19
N ALA A 106 -3.68 18.54 -4.45
CA ALA A 106 -2.63 19.39 -5.00
C ALA A 106 -1.48 18.60 -5.66
N SER A 107 -1.41 17.28 -5.43
CA SER A 107 -0.29 16.45 -5.87
C SER A 107 -0.32 16.17 -7.38
N PRO A 108 0.84 16.04 -8.05
CA PRO A 108 0.91 15.57 -9.43
C PRO A 108 0.37 14.14 -9.57
N SER A 109 -0.15 13.82 -10.75
CA SER A 109 -0.62 12.48 -11.14
C SER A 109 0.46 11.42 -10.89
N SER A 110 0.04 10.27 -10.36
CA SER A 110 0.94 9.17 -9.97
C SER A 110 0.20 7.84 -9.96
N PRO A 111 0.92 6.70 -10.03
CA PRO A 111 0.28 5.38 -9.92
C PRO A 111 -0.52 5.17 -8.63
N GLN A 112 -0.02 5.74 -7.53
CA GLN A 112 -0.70 5.70 -6.23
C GLN A 112 -2.03 6.44 -6.27
N LEU A 113 -2.08 7.61 -6.93
CA LEU A 113 -3.31 8.38 -7.09
C LEU A 113 -4.33 7.59 -7.92
N SER A 114 -3.92 7.02 -9.06
CA SER A 114 -4.84 6.26 -9.91
C SER A 114 -5.44 5.06 -9.18
N LEU A 115 -4.64 4.37 -8.36
CA LEU A 115 -5.18 3.31 -7.51
C LEU A 115 -6.13 3.88 -6.44
N LEU A 116 -5.76 4.95 -5.73
CA LEU A 116 -6.62 5.58 -4.73
C LEU A 116 -7.95 6.07 -5.30
N VAL A 117 -7.99 6.57 -6.55
CA VAL A 117 -9.25 6.92 -7.24
C VAL A 117 -10.18 5.71 -7.30
N SER A 118 -9.69 4.57 -7.76
CA SER A 118 -10.48 3.35 -7.87
C SER A 118 -11.03 2.85 -6.53
N LEU A 119 -10.40 3.25 -5.41
CA LEU A 119 -10.89 2.97 -4.06
C LEU A 119 -11.95 3.97 -3.66
N LEU A 120 -11.72 5.25 -3.96
CA LEU A 120 -12.63 6.33 -3.64
C LEU A 120 -13.95 6.26 -4.39
N GLU A 121 -14.04 5.60 -5.55
CA GLU A 121 -15.34 5.33 -6.21
C GLU A 121 -16.36 4.64 -5.30
N ARG A 122 -15.91 3.96 -4.25
CA ARG A 122 -16.76 3.28 -3.25
C ARG A 122 -16.93 4.05 -1.94
N SER A 123 -16.29 5.22 -1.82
CA SER A 123 -16.34 6.10 -0.66
C SER A 123 -17.58 6.99 -0.65
N ASP A 124 -17.92 7.54 0.52
CA ASP A 124 -18.99 8.53 0.67
C ASP A 124 -18.54 9.98 0.36
N ASP A 125 -17.24 10.21 0.09
CA ASP A 125 -16.70 11.54 -0.23
C ASP A 125 -16.88 11.92 -1.71
N GLN A 126 -18.10 12.38 -2.04
CA GLN A 126 -18.48 12.79 -3.40
C GLN A 126 -17.64 13.94 -3.96
N ARG A 127 -17.14 14.84 -3.10
CA ARG A 127 -16.32 15.97 -3.52
C ARG A 127 -14.97 15.47 -4.04
N LEU A 128 -14.29 14.63 -3.26
CA LEU A 128 -13.04 14.01 -3.67
C LEU A 128 -13.22 13.19 -4.95
N GLN A 129 -14.27 12.37 -5.04
CA GLN A 129 -14.56 11.60 -6.25
C GLN A 129 -14.65 12.48 -7.50
N LEU A 130 -15.42 13.57 -7.44
CA LEU A 130 -15.64 14.45 -8.59
C LEU A 130 -14.36 15.18 -9.01
N GLU A 131 -13.63 15.76 -8.04
CA GLU A 131 -12.38 16.49 -8.31
C GLU A 131 -11.29 15.56 -8.87
N MET A 132 -11.29 14.28 -8.47
CA MET A 132 -10.29 13.32 -8.93
C MET A 132 -10.60 12.67 -10.28
N ALA A 133 -11.87 12.32 -10.53
CA ALA A 133 -12.28 11.71 -11.80
C ALA A 133 -11.86 12.58 -12.99
N GLN A 134 -11.92 13.90 -12.83
CA GLN A 134 -11.49 14.87 -13.83
C GLN A 134 -9.97 14.85 -14.10
N ARG A 135 -9.13 14.43 -13.14
CA ARG A 135 -7.67 14.51 -13.22
C ARG A 135 -7.02 13.20 -13.63
N CYS A 136 -7.41 12.09 -13.02
CA CYS A 136 -6.68 10.83 -13.17
C CYS A 136 -6.87 10.16 -14.54
N TRP A 137 -8.00 10.39 -15.21
CA TRP A 137 -8.25 9.80 -16.53
C TRP A 137 -7.40 10.38 -17.66
N GLU A 138 -6.79 11.56 -17.48
CA GLU A 138 -5.96 12.20 -18.51
C GLU A 138 -4.47 11.81 -18.38
N ASP A 139 -3.96 11.62 -17.16
CA ASP A 139 -2.51 11.55 -16.91
C ASP A 139 -1.97 10.15 -16.58
N TYR A 140 -2.77 9.23 -16.01
CA TYR A 140 -2.29 7.90 -15.62
C TYR A 140 -3.41 6.85 -15.57
N PRO A 141 -3.65 6.12 -16.68
CA PRO A 141 -4.75 5.16 -16.77
C PRO A 141 -4.51 3.97 -15.81
N VAL A 142 -5.59 3.51 -15.15
CA VAL A 142 -5.53 2.38 -14.21
C VAL A 142 -5.00 1.11 -14.87
N ASP A 143 -5.22 0.96 -16.19
CA ASP A 143 -4.74 -0.17 -16.97
C ASP A 143 -3.22 -0.30 -16.99
N GLU A 144 -2.45 0.77 -16.75
CA GLU A 144 -1.00 0.71 -16.65
C GLU A 144 -0.55 -0.18 -15.48
N LEU A 145 -1.33 -0.24 -14.39
CA LEU A 145 -1.04 -1.14 -13.26
C LEU A 145 -1.05 -2.61 -13.70
N LEU A 146 -1.82 -2.96 -14.73
CA LEU A 146 -1.91 -4.33 -15.23
C LEU A 146 -0.63 -4.77 -15.98
N GLU A 147 0.20 -3.82 -16.43
CA GLU A 147 1.43 -4.11 -17.17
C GLU A 147 2.51 -4.73 -16.27
N HIS A 148 2.46 -4.50 -14.96
CA HIS A 148 3.50 -4.93 -14.03
C HIS A 148 3.42 -6.42 -13.65
N THR A 149 2.34 -7.12 -14.00
CA THR A 149 2.22 -8.56 -13.72
C THR A 149 1.35 -9.31 -14.72
N THR A 150 1.69 -10.59 -14.96
CA THR A 150 0.78 -11.54 -15.62
C THR A 150 0.42 -12.67 -14.67
N LEU A 151 -0.86 -13.02 -14.62
CA LEU A 151 -1.37 -14.13 -13.83
C LEU A 151 -1.74 -15.32 -14.73
N VAL A 152 -1.05 -16.45 -14.57
CA VAL A 152 -1.36 -17.71 -15.25
C VAL A 152 -1.38 -18.84 -14.22
N CYS A 153 -2.50 -19.56 -14.10
CA CYS A 153 -2.63 -20.72 -13.21
C CYS A 153 -2.10 -20.46 -11.77
N ARG A 154 -2.58 -19.39 -11.11
CA ARG A 154 -2.13 -18.95 -9.77
C ARG A 154 -0.66 -18.50 -9.67
N THR A 155 0.02 -18.33 -10.80
CA THR A 155 1.39 -17.82 -10.84
C THR A 155 1.37 -16.39 -11.36
N HIS A 156 1.79 -15.44 -10.51
CA HIS A 156 2.13 -14.10 -10.93
C HIS A 156 3.58 -14.09 -11.44
N THR A 157 3.78 -13.68 -12.68
CA THR A 157 5.09 -13.24 -13.17
C THR A 157 5.14 -11.72 -13.05
N LEU A 158 6.15 -11.21 -12.35
CA LEU A 158 6.35 -9.79 -12.12
C LEU A 158 7.29 -9.21 -13.18
N HIS A 159 6.96 -8.09 -13.80
CA HIS A 159 7.66 -7.59 -15.00
C HIS A 159 8.48 -6.33 -14.78
N SER A 160 8.30 -5.65 -13.64
CA SER A 160 8.87 -4.32 -13.45
C SER A 160 9.70 -4.21 -12.17
N PRO A 161 10.79 -3.44 -12.19
CA PRO A 161 11.65 -3.29 -11.02
C PRO A 161 10.95 -2.47 -9.92
N THR A 162 11.39 -2.63 -8.67
CA THR A 162 10.67 -2.03 -7.52
C THR A 162 10.80 -0.52 -7.46
N GLU A 163 11.67 0.08 -8.26
CA GLU A 163 11.79 1.52 -8.50
C GLU A 163 10.55 2.11 -9.17
N ASN A 164 9.79 1.31 -9.93
CA ASN A 164 8.51 1.72 -10.47
C ASN A 164 7.45 1.67 -9.35
N THR A 165 6.84 2.82 -9.05
CA THR A 165 5.84 2.95 -7.97
C THR A 165 4.51 2.27 -8.30
N GLY A 166 4.12 2.16 -9.57
CA GLY A 166 2.98 1.37 -10.02
C GLY A 166 3.20 -0.12 -9.76
N ALA A 167 4.39 -0.62 -10.06
CA ALA A 167 4.79 -1.99 -9.75
C ALA A 167 4.71 -2.27 -8.25
N LEU A 168 5.19 -1.35 -7.40
CA LEU A 168 5.06 -1.48 -5.95
C LEU A 168 3.61 -1.56 -5.47
N CYS A 169 2.70 -0.77 -6.05
CA CYS A 169 1.28 -0.86 -5.75
C CYS A 169 0.75 -2.27 -6.06
N VAL A 170 1.02 -2.76 -7.27
CA VAL A 170 0.60 -4.11 -7.72
C VAL A 170 1.19 -5.21 -6.84
N TYR A 171 2.45 -5.10 -6.43
CA TYR A 171 3.09 -6.09 -5.55
C TYR A 171 2.46 -6.09 -4.15
N GLY A 172 2.03 -4.92 -3.65
CA GLY A 172 1.22 -4.81 -2.45
C GLY A 172 -0.13 -5.52 -2.58
N GLN A 173 -0.81 -5.37 -3.72
CA GLN A 173 -2.08 -6.08 -3.99
C GLN A 173 -1.89 -7.59 -3.93
N ILE A 174 -0.92 -8.11 -4.69
CA ILE A 174 -0.61 -9.54 -4.74
C ILE A 174 -0.27 -10.05 -3.34
N PHE A 175 0.58 -9.33 -2.60
CA PHE A 175 0.97 -9.70 -1.25
C PHE A 175 -0.21 -9.75 -0.25
N ALA A 176 -1.14 -8.80 -0.34
CA ALA A 176 -2.37 -8.84 0.45
C ALA A 176 -3.25 -10.03 0.06
N GLN A 177 -3.42 -10.30 -1.24
CA GLN A 177 -4.18 -11.44 -1.74
C GLN A 177 -3.59 -12.79 -1.29
N MET A 178 -2.26 -12.89 -1.18
CA MET A 178 -1.55 -14.06 -0.67
C MET A 178 -1.91 -14.42 0.78
N ARG A 179 -2.60 -13.54 1.52
CA ARG A 179 -3.12 -13.85 2.87
C ARG A 179 -4.10 -15.03 2.87
N SER A 180 -4.95 -15.12 1.84
CA SER A 180 -6.01 -16.13 1.75
C SER A 180 -5.96 -16.96 0.47
N THR A 181 -5.23 -16.50 -0.54
CA THR A 181 -5.12 -17.18 -1.83
C THR A 181 -3.69 -17.71 -2.00
N PRO A 182 -3.49 -19.03 -2.14
CA PRO A 182 -2.18 -19.55 -2.50
C PRO A 182 -1.77 -19.05 -3.89
N LEU A 183 -0.66 -18.31 -3.97
CA LEU A 183 -0.10 -17.80 -5.23
C LEU A 183 1.38 -18.17 -5.35
N GLN A 184 1.84 -18.33 -6.58
CA GLN A 184 3.26 -18.48 -6.90
C GLN A 184 3.79 -17.18 -7.48
N ILE A 185 5.00 -16.78 -7.07
CA ILE A 185 5.66 -15.58 -7.57
C ILE A 185 6.85 -15.99 -8.43
N LYS A 186 6.94 -15.43 -9.64
CA LYS A 186 8.09 -15.50 -10.52
C LYS A 186 8.57 -14.10 -10.86
N LEU A 187 9.88 -13.92 -10.93
CA LEU A 187 10.50 -12.66 -11.33
C LEU A 187 10.81 -12.75 -12.83
N GLY A 188 10.16 -11.91 -13.63
CA GLY A 188 10.40 -11.77 -15.07
C GLY A 188 11.58 -10.84 -15.40
N PHE A 189 12.29 -10.36 -14.38
CA PHE A 189 13.44 -9.47 -14.49
C PHE A 189 14.46 -9.80 -13.39
N THR A 190 15.70 -9.34 -13.57
CA THR A 190 16.76 -9.55 -12.58
C THR A 190 16.54 -8.63 -11.37
N VAL A 191 16.54 -9.23 -10.17
CA VAL A 191 16.46 -8.51 -8.90
C VAL A 191 17.74 -8.74 -8.12
N GLU A 192 18.40 -7.67 -7.70
CA GLU A 192 19.58 -7.73 -6.85
C GLU A 192 19.21 -7.65 -5.37
N GLN A 193 19.84 -8.51 -4.57
CA GLN A 193 19.72 -8.45 -3.11
C GLN A 193 20.41 -7.19 -2.59
N THR A 194 19.77 -6.50 -1.64
CA THR A 194 20.33 -5.31 -0.99
C THR A 194 20.81 -5.63 0.42
N PRO A 195 21.83 -4.92 0.95
CA PRO A 195 22.35 -5.16 2.29
C PRO A 195 21.35 -4.81 3.41
N ASN A 196 20.42 -3.90 3.13
CA ASN A 196 19.37 -3.48 4.05
C ASN A 196 17.99 -3.96 3.56
N LYS A 197 16.98 -3.95 4.44
CA LYS A 197 15.59 -4.30 4.11
C LYS A 197 15.06 -3.45 2.95
N SER A 198 14.53 -4.11 1.93
CA SER A 198 14.07 -3.50 0.68
C SER A 198 12.96 -4.33 0.05
N PHE A 199 12.21 -3.73 -0.88
CA PHE A 199 11.25 -4.48 -1.66
C PHE A 199 11.91 -5.51 -2.59
N ASN A 200 13.15 -5.26 -3.06
CA ASN A 200 13.91 -6.27 -3.79
C ASN A 200 14.11 -7.55 -2.94
N ASN A 201 14.52 -7.39 -1.68
CA ASN A 201 14.67 -8.51 -0.76
C ASN A 201 13.34 -9.23 -0.49
N VAL A 202 12.23 -8.49 -0.39
CA VAL A 202 10.88 -9.07 -0.27
C VAL A 202 10.49 -9.89 -1.51
N LEU A 203 10.72 -9.37 -2.72
CA LEU A 203 10.41 -10.08 -3.96
C LEU A 203 11.23 -11.35 -4.12
N LEU A 204 12.54 -11.29 -3.83
CA LEU A 204 13.42 -12.46 -3.82
C LEU A 204 12.94 -13.51 -2.82
N TRP A 205 12.55 -13.08 -1.62
CA TRP A 205 12.00 -13.97 -0.61
C TRP A 205 10.70 -14.62 -1.07
N LEU A 206 9.76 -13.87 -1.67
CA LEU A 206 8.49 -14.40 -2.16
C LEU A 206 8.67 -15.42 -3.29
N ALA A 207 9.56 -15.12 -4.24
CA ALA A 207 9.89 -16.02 -5.34
C ALA A 207 10.50 -17.33 -4.84
N GLU A 208 11.45 -17.25 -3.90
CA GLU A 208 12.06 -18.42 -3.27
C GLU A 208 11.05 -19.20 -2.41
N TYR A 209 10.23 -18.51 -1.61
CA TYR A 209 9.22 -19.11 -0.74
C TYR A 209 8.19 -19.93 -1.54
N THR A 210 7.85 -19.47 -2.75
CA THR A 210 6.84 -20.08 -3.62
C THR A 210 7.43 -20.89 -4.79
N LYS A 211 8.75 -21.14 -4.81
CA LYS A 211 9.41 -21.78 -5.97
C LYS A 211 8.87 -23.17 -6.32
N TYR A 212 8.35 -23.89 -5.32
CA TYR A 212 7.77 -25.24 -5.49
C TYR A 212 6.24 -25.23 -5.61
N GLY A 213 5.65 -24.08 -5.95
CA GLY A 213 4.23 -23.94 -6.24
C GLY A 213 3.53 -22.90 -5.36
N PRO A 214 2.22 -22.65 -5.60
CA PRO A 214 1.48 -21.59 -4.93
C PRO A 214 1.39 -21.76 -3.40
N ARG A 215 1.59 -20.67 -2.65
CA ARG A 215 1.49 -20.65 -1.18
C ARG A 215 0.82 -19.37 -0.67
N THR A 216 0.24 -19.45 0.51
CA THR A 216 -0.19 -18.29 1.28
C THR A 216 0.98 -17.72 2.09
N VAL A 217 0.92 -16.43 2.43
CA VAL A 217 1.94 -15.72 3.24
C VAL A 217 1.29 -15.11 4.46
#